data_AF-A0A2K5EJE6-F1
#
_entry.id   AF-A0A2K5EJE6-F1
#
_cell.length_a   1.000
_cell.length_b   1.000
_cell.length_c   1.000
_cell.angle_alpha   90.00
_cell.angle_beta   90.00
_cell.angle_gamma   90.00
#
_symmetry.space_group_name_H-M   'P 1'
#
loop_
_entity.id
_entity.type
_entity.pdbx_description
1 polymer ?
#
loop_
_entity_poly.entity_id
_entity_poly.type
_entity_poly.pdbx_seq_one_letter_code
_entity_poly.pdbx_strand_id
1 'polypeptide(L)'
;MEGVQEKKKKVPAVPETIKKKRRNFAELKIKRLRKKFAQKMLQKARRKLICGKVKHYHKEYRQMYRTDIRMARMAREAGNFYVPAEPKLAFVIRIRGINGVSPKVRKVLQLLCLHQIFNGTFVKLNKASINMLRIVEPYIAWRYPNLKSVNEVNALIARSLGKYAIICMEDLIHEIYTVGKRFKEANNFLQNEEKDHPFCRRWRCRQQGGSDQQAY
;
A
#
# COMPACT_ATOMS: atom_id res chain seq x y z
N MET A 1 -57.22 -13.88 -65.58
CA MET A 1 -56.19 -14.21 -64.58
C MET A 1 -56.05 -13.01 -63.65
N GLU A 2 -56.93 -12.89 -62.67
CA GLU A 2 -56.88 -11.82 -61.66
C GLU A 2 -55.79 -12.12 -60.63
N GLY A 3 -54.89 -11.17 -60.41
CA GLY A 3 -53.82 -11.28 -59.42
C GLY A 3 -54.37 -11.09 -58.00
N VAL A 4 -54.19 -12.11 -57.16
CA VAL A 4 -54.51 -12.05 -55.73
C VAL A 4 -53.53 -11.10 -55.04
N GLN A 5 -53.99 -9.93 -54.63
CA GLN A 5 -53.23 -9.06 -53.71
C GLN A 5 -53.22 -9.68 -52.31
N GLU A 6 -52.04 -10.09 -51.83
CA GLU A 6 -51.84 -10.49 -50.44
C GLU A 6 -52.18 -9.34 -49.47
N LYS A 7 -53.29 -9.47 -48.74
CA LYS A 7 -53.63 -8.59 -47.62
C LYS A 7 -52.61 -8.77 -46.50
N LYS A 8 -51.63 -7.85 -46.38
CA LYS A 8 -50.73 -7.77 -45.23
C LYS A 8 -51.53 -7.67 -43.93
N LYS A 9 -51.46 -8.71 -43.08
CA LYS A 9 -52.11 -8.74 -41.75
C LYS A 9 -51.59 -7.56 -40.89
N LYS A 10 -52.50 -6.70 -40.41
CA LYS A 10 -52.17 -5.61 -39.47
C LYS A 10 -51.81 -6.20 -38.11
N VAL A 11 -50.55 -6.07 -37.72
CA VAL A 11 -50.03 -6.53 -36.41
C VAL A 11 -50.63 -5.65 -35.30
N PRO A 12 -51.04 -6.20 -34.14
CA PRO A 12 -51.64 -5.41 -33.05
C PRO A 12 -50.69 -4.32 -32.54
N ALA A 13 -51.26 -3.13 -32.26
CA ALA A 13 -50.50 -1.99 -31.77
C ALA A 13 -49.94 -2.25 -30.37
N VAL A 14 -48.63 -2.09 -30.21
CA VAL A 14 -47.95 -2.31 -28.92
C VAL A 14 -48.48 -1.33 -27.86
N PRO A 15 -48.89 -1.81 -26.66
CA PRO A 15 -49.34 -0.97 -25.55
C PRO A 15 -48.33 0.12 -25.16
N GLU A 16 -48.83 1.30 -24.78
CA GLU A 16 -48.01 2.47 -24.44
C GLU A 16 -47.07 2.24 -23.25
N THR A 17 -47.52 1.46 -22.26
CA THR A 17 -46.72 1.05 -21.09
C THR A 17 -45.46 0.27 -21.50
N ILE A 18 -45.57 -0.60 -22.50
CA ILE A 18 -44.45 -1.37 -23.04
C ILE A 18 -43.50 -0.45 -23.82
N LYS A 19 -44.03 0.50 -24.60
CA LYS A 19 -43.22 1.53 -25.29
C LYS A 19 -42.42 2.39 -24.30
N LYS A 20 -43.04 2.83 -23.19
CA LYS A 20 -42.39 3.61 -22.12
C LYS A 20 -41.31 2.80 -21.40
N LYS A 21 -41.57 1.53 -21.06
CA LYS A 21 -40.56 0.62 -20.49
C LYS A 21 -39.36 0.45 -21.43
N ARG A 22 -39.58 0.21 -22.73
CA ARG A 22 -38.50 0.05 -23.72
C ARG A 22 -37.62 1.30 -23.82
N ARG A 23 -38.23 2.50 -23.83
CA ARG A 23 -37.49 3.79 -23.82
C ARG A 23 -36.63 3.92 -22.56
N ASN A 24 -37.20 3.67 -21.37
CA ASN A 24 -36.46 3.75 -20.11
C ASN A 24 -35.28 2.77 -20.06
N PHE A 25 -35.45 1.53 -20.52
CA PHE A 25 -34.35 0.55 -20.59
C PHE A 25 -33.26 0.97 -21.58
N ALA A 26 -33.64 1.52 -22.74
CA ALA A 26 -32.70 2.04 -23.73
C ALA A 26 -31.88 3.21 -23.14
N GLU A 27 -32.53 4.15 -22.46
CA GLU A 27 -31.86 5.28 -21.79
C GLU A 27 -30.91 4.81 -20.68
N LEU A 28 -31.34 3.88 -19.82
CA LEU A 28 -30.49 3.30 -18.78
C LEU A 28 -29.29 2.56 -19.39
N LYS A 29 -29.49 1.84 -20.51
CA LYS A 29 -28.41 1.17 -21.24
C LYS A 29 -27.41 2.19 -21.79
N ILE A 30 -27.89 3.27 -22.42
CA ILE A 30 -27.03 4.36 -22.93
C ILE A 30 -26.27 5.03 -21.78
N LYS A 31 -26.93 5.36 -20.66
CA LYS A 31 -26.28 5.95 -19.47
C LYS A 31 -25.20 5.04 -18.90
N ARG A 32 -25.48 3.72 -18.78
CA ARG A 32 -24.49 2.73 -18.32
C ARG A 32 -23.30 2.63 -19.27
N LEU A 33 -23.54 2.60 -20.59
CA LEU A 33 -22.49 2.55 -21.60
C LEU A 33 -21.61 3.81 -21.58
N ARG A 34 -22.22 5.01 -21.49
CA ARG A 34 -21.50 6.28 -21.35
C ARG A 34 -20.63 6.29 -20.08
N LYS A 35 -21.19 5.86 -18.94
CA LYS A 35 -20.44 5.75 -17.67
C LYS A 35 -19.27 4.77 -17.77
N LYS A 36 -19.50 3.59 -18.37
CA LYS A 36 -18.46 2.57 -18.59
C LYS A 36 -17.36 3.08 -19.51
N PHE A 37 -17.71 3.78 -20.58
CA PHE A 37 -16.75 4.38 -21.51
C PHE A 37 -15.90 5.46 -20.82
N ALA A 38 -16.55 6.39 -20.11
CA ALA A 38 -15.86 7.43 -19.35
C ALA A 38 -14.91 6.84 -18.30
N GLN A 39 -15.36 5.83 -17.54
CA GLN A 39 -14.53 5.11 -16.57
C GLN A 39 -13.33 4.40 -17.24
N LYS A 40 -13.53 3.78 -18.41
CA LYS A 40 -12.45 3.12 -19.16
C LYS A 40 -11.40 4.13 -19.62
N MET A 41 -11.81 5.30 -20.12
CA MET A 41 -10.88 6.36 -20.53
C MET A 41 -10.11 6.94 -19.35
N LEU A 42 -10.79 7.21 -18.24
CA LEU A 42 -10.18 7.63 -16.98
C LEU A 42 -9.14 6.60 -16.48
N GLN A 43 -9.49 5.31 -16.51
CA GLN A 43 -8.59 4.26 -16.06
C GLN A 43 -7.36 4.12 -16.98
N LYS A 44 -7.52 4.29 -18.29
CA LYS A 44 -6.41 4.30 -19.25
C LYS A 44 -5.45 5.47 -18.97
N ALA A 45 -5.98 6.67 -18.75
CA ALA A 45 -5.18 7.84 -18.38
C ALA A 45 -4.43 7.63 -17.05
N ARG A 46 -5.12 7.10 -16.02
CA ARG A 46 -4.51 6.78 -14.72
C ARG A 46 -3.39 5.75 -14.84
N ARG A 47 -3.58 4.67 -15.61
CA ARG A 47 -2.53 3.66 -15.83
C ARG A 47 -1.30 4.25 -16.52
N LYS A 48 -1.48 5.14 -17.49
CA LYS A 48 -0.37 5.83 -18.17
C LYS A 48 0.43 6.70 -17.17
N LEU A 49 -0.27 7.44 -16.31
CA LEU A 49 0.35 8.25 -15.25
C LEU A 49 1.15 7.37 -14.27
N ILE A 50 0.55 6.30 -13.76
CA ILE A 50 1.20 5.38 -12.81
C ILE A 50 2.45 4.77 -13.45
N CYS A 51 2.37 4.30 -14.70
CA CYS A 51 3.52 3.73 -15.40
C CYS A 51 4.67 4.73 -15.55
N GLY A 52 4.37 6.01 -15.83
CA GLY A 52 5.38 7.06 -15.87
C GLY A 52 6.08 7.27 -14.53
N LYS A 53 5.31 7.35 -13.44
CA LYS A 53 5.81 7.49 -12.06
C LYS A 53 6.68 6.30 -11.62
N VAL A 54 6.22 5.07 -11.85
CA VAL A 54 6.95 3.86 -11.48
C VAL A 54 8.33 3.82 -12.16
N LYS A 55 8.39 4.18 -13.45
CA LYS A 55 9.67 4.29 -14.17
C LYS A 55 10.60 5.34 -13.56
N HIS A 56 10.04 6.47 -13.13
CA HIS A 56 10.79 7.53 -12.45
C HIS A 56 11.39 7.03 -11.13
N TYR A 57 10.58 6.46 -10.23
CA TYR A 57 11.08 5.97 -8.93
C TYR A 57 12.13 4.87 -9.09
N HIS A 58 11.93 3.94 -10.03
CA HIS A 58 12.92 2.90 -10.30
C HIS A 58 14.27 3.49 -10.75
N LYS A 59 14.23 4.51 -11.63
CA LYS A 59 15.43 5.23 -12.07
C LYS A 59 16.11 5.94 -10.89
N GLU A 60 15.34 6.60 -10.05
CA GLU A 60 15.81 7.31 -8.86
C GLU A 60 16.53 6.37 -7.87
N TYR A 61 15.90 5.26 -7.48
CA TYR A 61 16.53 4.30 -6.56
C TYR A 61 17.82 3.70 -7.12
N ARG A 62 17.84 3.40 -8.43
CA ARG A 62 19.04 2.91 -9.11
C ARG A 62 20.15 3.96 -9.13
N GLN A 63 19.80 5.23 -9.31
CA GLN A 63 20.74 6.34 -9.26
C GLN A 63 21.31 6.52 -7.86
N MET A 64 20.47 6.59 -6.81
CA MET A 64 20.89 6.70 -5.41
C MET A 64 21.89 5.61 -5.01
N TYR A 65 21.56 4.34 -5.31
CA TYR A 65 22.45 3.22 -5.01
C TYR A 65 23.80 3.33 -5.74
N ARG A 66 23.77 3.74 -7.02
CA ARG A 66 24.99 3.92 -7.82
C ARG A 66 25.82 5.10 -7.35
N THR A 67 25.19 6.20 -6.92
CA THR A 67 25.90 7.37 -6.41
C THR A 67 26.63 7.05 -5.12
N ASP A 68 26.01 6.33 -4.19
CA ASP A 68 26.67 5.90 -2.94
C ASP A 68 27.89 5.03 -3.22
N ILE A 69 27.76 4.06 -4.13
CA ILE A 69 28.91 3.22 -4.53
C ILE A 69 30.00 4.06 -5.21
N ARG A 70 29.62 5.00 -6.08
CA ARG A 70 30.58 5.87 -6.77
C ARG A 70 31.34 6.73 -5.78
N MET A 71 30.65 7.38 -4.83
CA MET A 71 31.27 8.19 -3.78
C MET A 71 32.25 7.36 -2.95
N ALA A 72 31.85 6.14 -2.54
CA ALA A 72 32.71 5.24 -1.80
C ALA A 72 33.94 4.75 -2.60
N ARG A 73 33.88 4.72 -3.94
CA ARG A 73 35.03 4.39 -4.80
C ARG A 73 35.96 5.59 -4.97
N MET A 74 35.42 6.77 -5.26
CA MET A 74 36.21 8.01 -5.39
C MET A 74 36.95 8.34 -4.09
N ALA A 75 36.32 8.14 -2.93
CA ALA A 75 36.98 8.32 -1.65
C ALA A 75 38.16 7.35 -1.49
N ARG A 76 37.96 6.05 -1.79
CA ARG A 76 39.03 5.05 -1.75
C ARG A 76 40.18 5.34 -2.71
N GLU A 77 39.87 5.80 -3.92
CA GLU A 77 40.86 6.21 -4.92
C GLU A 77 41.69 7.41 -4.45
N ALA A 78 41.05 8.36 -3.78
CA ALA A 78 41.71 9.51 -3.17
C ALA A 78 42.39 9.21 -1.81
N GLY A 79 42.33 7.97 -1.30
CA GLY A 79 42.84 7.60 0.02
C GLY A 79 42.02 8.13 1.21
N ASN A 80 40.82 8.67 0.96
CA ASN A 80 39.91 9.22 1.97
C ASN A 80 38.79 8.22 2.35
N PHE A 81 38.13 8.47 3.48
CA PHE A 81 36.98 7.68 3.93
C PHE A 81 35.65 8.34 3.56
N TYR A 82 34.73 7.57 2.96
CA TYR A 82 33.35 8.00 2.75
C TYR A 82 32.46 7.50 3.87
N VAL A 83 31.81 8.42 4.58
CA VAL A 83 30.80 8.10 5.59
C VAL A 83 29.42 8.32 4.96
N PRO A 84 28.57 7.28 4.82
CA PRO A 84 27.25 7.43 4.24
C PRO A 84 26.32 8.21 5.18
N ALA A 85 25.27 8.80 4.61
CA ALA A 85 24.26 9.51 5.39
C ALA A 85 23.56 8.57 6.40
N GLU A 86 23.27 9.09 7.59
CA GLU A 86 22.51 8.36 8.60
C GLU A 86 21.09 8.01 8.09
N PRO A 87 20.59 6.80 8.38
CA PRO A 87 19.26 6.38 7.96
C PRO A 87 18.18 7.20 8.66
N LYS A 88 17.13 7.56 7.91
CA LYS A 88 16.02 8.41 8.39
C LYS A 88 14.80 7.62 8.85
N LEU A 89 14.79 6.31 8.63
CA LEU A 89 13.63 5.43 8.83
C LEU A 89 14.05 4.15 9.56
N ALA A 90 13.25 3.75 10.55
CA ALA A 90 13.33 2.44 11.17
C ALA A 90 12.00 1.70 11.05
N PHE A 91 12.08 0.38 10.94
CA PHE A 91 10.95 -0.51 11.15
C PHE A 91 11.07 -1.12 12.54
N VAL A 92 10.02 -0.99 13.34
CA VAL A 92 9.98 -1.39 14.75
C VAL A 92 8.91 -2.44 14.92
N ILE A 93 9.29 -3.59 15.47
CA ILE A 93 8.39 -4.70 15.77
C ILE A 93 8.41 -4.97 17.26
N ARG A 94 7.23 -5.19 17.83
CA ARG A 94 7.12 -5.60 19.23
C ARG A 94 7.35 -7.11 19.39
N ILE A 95 8.27 -7.48 20.29
CA ILE A 95 8.64 -8.89 20.54
C ILE A 95 8.10 -9.46 21.86
N ARG A 96 7.80 -8.61 22.85
CA ARG A 96 7.34 -9.04 24.19
C ARG A 96 5.91 -8.61 24.51
N GLY A 97 5.23 -9.36 25.38
CA GLY A 97 3.87 -9.09 25.87
C GLY A 97 3.76 -7.86 26.80
N ILE A 98 2.55 -7.60 27.32
CA ILE A 98 2.26 -6.43 28.19
C ILE A 98 2.48 -6.71 29.69
N ASN A 99 2.69 -7.97 30.07
CA ASN A 99 2.77 -8.38 31.47
C ASN A 99 4.09 -7.91 32.10
N GLY A 100 4.03 -7.30 33.28
CA GLY A 100 5.23 -6.84 34.01
C GLY A 100 5.97 -5.67 33.36
N VAL A 101 5.34 -4.94 32.43
CA VAL A 101 5.95 -3.78 31.78
C VAL A 101 5.79 -2.53 32.64
N SER A 102 6.88 -1.79 32.86
CA SER A 102 6.81 -0.53 33.61
C SER A 102 5.87 0.48 32.92
N PRO A 103 5.15 1.33 33.68
CA PRO A 103 4.19 2.28 33.09
C PRO A 103 4.81 3.21 32.04
N LYS A 104 6.08 3.60 32.23
CA LYS A 104 6.84 4.43 31.29
C LYS A 104 7.05 3.73 29.95
N VAL A 105 7.53 2.48 29.98
CA VAL A 105 7.73 1.66 28.76
C VAL A 105 6.38 1.39 28.08
N ARG A 106 5.35 1.05 28.86
CA ARG A 106 4.00 0.82 28.35
C ARG A 106 3.46 2.05 27.61
N LYS A 107 3.68 3.25 28.13
CA LYS A 107 3.25 4.48 27.48
C LYS A 107 4.00 4.75 26.19
N VAL A 108 5.31 4.50 26.14
CA VAL A 108 6.10 4.65 24.90
C VAL A 108 5.65 3.65 23.82
N LEU A 109 5.39 2.39 24.19
CA LEU A 109 4.86 1.40 23.25
C LEU A 109 3.48 1.82 22.68
N GLN A 110 2.62 2.41 23.51
CA GLN A 110 1.34 2.96 23.05
C GLN A 110 1.52 4.15 22.09
N LEU A 111 2.47 5.05 22.35
CA LEU A 111 2.78 6.17 21.45
C LEU A 111 3.32 5.71 20.09
N LEU A 112 4.06 4.60 20.07
CA LEU A 112 4.49 3.92 18.86
C LEU A 112 3.40 3.05 18.23
N CYS A 113 2.18 3.05 18.77
CA CYS A 113 1.05 2.23 18.34
C CYS A 113 1.25 0.71 18.46
N LEU A 114 2.24 0.25 19.23
CA LEU A 114 2.59 -1.16 19.42
C LEU A 114 1.77 -1.83 20.55
N HIS A 115 0.49 -2.03 20.30
CA HIS A 115 -0.46 -2.55 21.29
C HIS A 115 -0.34 -4.07 21.51
N GLN A 116 -0.13 -4.83 20.44
CA GLN A 116 -0.06 -6.29 20.44
C GLN A 116 1.35 -6.78 20.08
N ILE A 117 1.65 -8.04 20.40
CA ILE A 117 2.90 -8.71 20.03
C ILE A 117 2.93 -8.89 18.52
N PHE A 118 4.10 -8.76 17.91
CA PHE A 118 4.35 -8.83 16.46
C PHE A 118 3.70 -7.73 15.62
N ASN A 119 3.12 -6.69 16.23
CA ASN A 119 2.77 -5.50 15.49
C ASN A 119 4.05 -4.78 15.04
N GLY A 120 4.09 -4.38 13.77
CA GLY A 120 5.12 -3.54 13.18
C GLY A 120 4.64 -2.10 13.01
N THR A 121 5.57 -1.15 13.08
CA THR A 121 5.34 0.24 12.66
C THR A 121 6.59 0.83 12.03
N PHE A 122 6.40 1.70 11.04
CA PHE A 122 7.50 2.53 10.53
C PHE A 122 7.64 3.77 11.41
N VAL A 123 8.88 4.10 11.80
CA VAL A 123 9.18 5.24 12.66
C VAL A 123 10.22 6.13 11.97
N LYS A 124 9.88 7.41 11.83
CA LYS A 124 10.84 8.43 11.41
C LYS A 124 11.90 8.64 12.50
N LEU A 125 13.15 8.58 12.11
CA LEU A 125 14.29 8.72 13.02
C LEU A 125 14.61 10.19 13.25
N ASN A 126 14.40 10.61 14.48
CA ASN A 126 14.72 11.90 15.06
C ASN A 126 15.43 11.62 16.39
N LYS A 127 16.15 12.60 16.95
CA LYS A 127 16.82 12.44 18.25
C LYS A 127 15.86 11.96 19.35
N ALA A 128 14.63 12.49 19.37
CA ALA A 128 13.59 12.09 20.30
C ALA A 128 13.09 10.65 20.08
N SER A 129 12.91 10.22 18.82
CA SER A 129 12.43 8.86 18.56
C SER A 129 13.48 7.82 18.89
N ILE A 130 14.77 8.11 18.65
CA ILE A 130 15.88 7.25 19.08
C ILE A 130 15.90 7.10 20.62
N ASN A 131 15.70 8.18 21.37
CA ASN A 131 15.63 8.10 22.83
C ASN A 131 14.43 7.27 23.31
N MET A 132 13.27 7.40 22.65
CA MET A 132 12.12 6.53 22.93
C MET A 132 12.45 5.07 22.64
N LEU A 133 13.09 4.75 21.50
CA LEU A 133 13.48 3.39 21.14
C LEU A 133 14.44 2.79 22.15
N ARG A 134 15.39 3.56 22.67
CA ARG A 134 16.30 3.11 23.74
C ARG A 134 15.56 2.71 25.02
N ILE A 135 14.49 3.42 25.40
CA ILE A 135 13.69 3.08 26.59
C ILE A 135 12.96 1.74 26.41
N VAL A 136 12.45 1.48 25.21
CA VAL A 136 11.65 0.28 24.92
C VAL A 136 12.46 -0.87 24.33
N GLU A 137 13.76 -0.69 24.11
CA GLU A 137 14.70 -1.61 23.47
C GLU A 137 14.54 -3.09 23.91
N PRO A 138 14.41 -3.44 25.21
CA PRO A 138 14.25 -4.84 25.61
C PRO A 138 12.91 -5.49 25.19
N TYR A 139 11.93 -4.70 24.74
CA TYR A 139 10.59 -5.16 24.34
C TYR A 139 10.34 -5.09 22.83
N ILE A 140 11.26 -4.48 22.09
CA ILE A 140 11.14 -4.27 20.64
C ILE A 140 12.37 -4.83 19.92
N ALA A 141 12.18 -5.21 18.66
CA ALA A 141 13.27 -5.39 17.72
C ALA A 141 13.09 -4.34 16.63
N TRP A 142 14.15 -3.62 16.29
CA TRP A 142 14.08 -2.60 15.25
C TRP A 142 15.31 -2.62 14.35
N ARG A 143 15.10 -2.26 13.08
CA ARG A 143 16.15 -2.21 12.06
C ARG A 143 15.82 -1.17 10.99
N TYR A 144 16.82 -0.73 10.25
CA TYR A 144 16.61 0.07 9.04
C TYR A 144 16.06 -0.82 7.91
N PRO A 145 14.89 -0.50 7.34
CA PRO A 145 14.27 -1.31 6.30
C PRO A 145 14.94 -1.10 4.94
N ASN A 146 15.04 -2.18 4.16
CA ASN A 146 15.46 -2.12 2.76
C ASN A 146 14.26 -1.82 1.85
N LEU A 147 14.50 -1.28 0.66
CA LEU A 147 13.43 -1.04 -0.33
C LEU A 147 12.62 -2.32 -0.62
N LYS A 148 13.29 -3.48 -0.71
CA LYS A 148 12.63 -4.79 -0.86
C LYS A 148 11.69 -5.11 0.31
N SER A 149 12.14 -4.86 1.54
CA SER A 149 11.35 -5.11 2.75
C SER A 149 10.13 -4.20 2.83
N VAL A 150 10.22 -2.95 2.36
CA VAL A 150 9.06 -2.05 2.29
C VAL A 150 8.07 -2.50 1.21
N ASN A 151 8.56 -3.00 0.07
CA ASN A 151 7.71 -3.51 -1.03
C ASN A 151 6.88 -4.73 -0.64
N GLU A 152 7.34 -5.55 0.31
CA GLU A 152 6.63 -6.75 0.74
C GLU A 152 5.41 -6.44 1.64
N VAL A 153 5.31 -5.22 2.19
CA VAL A 153 4.16 -4.76 2.97
C VAL A 153 3.03 -4.37 2.01
N ASN A 154 2.25 -5.35 1.55
CA ASN A 154 1.15 -5.15 0.61
C ASN A 154 -0.20 -5.05 1.33
N ALA A 155 -0.84 -3.88 1.25
CA ALA A 155 -2.26 -3.70 1.59
C ALA A 155 -2.98 -2.95 0.45
N LEU A 156 -4.28 -3.21 0.29
CA LEU A 156 -5.15 -2.72 -0.78
C LEU A 156 -5.23 -1.18 -0.85
N ILE A 157 -4.31 -0.51 -1.54
CA ILE A 157 -4.37 0.95 -1.73
C ILE A 157 -5.19 1.27 -2.98
N ALA A 158 -6.29 2.00 -2.80
CA ALA A 158 -6.87 2.80 -3.87
C ALA A 158 -7.83 3.89 -3.39
N ARG A 159 -8.50 3.73 -2.24
CA ARG A 159 -9.63 4.60 -1.86
C ARG A 159 -9.32 5.66 -0.81
N SER A 160 -8.45 5.39 0.16
CA SER A 160 -8.22 6.27 1.32
C SER A 160 -7.24 7.42 1.07
N LEU A 161 -6.17 7.18 0.30
CA LEU A 161 -5.03 8.10 0.19
C LEU A 161 -5.02 9.00 -1.06
N GLY A 162 -6.05 8.93 -1.92
CA GLY A 162 -6.12 9.73 -3.14
C GLY A 162 -6.11 11.26 -2.91
N LYS A 163 -6.42 11.71 -1.70
CA LYS A 163 -6.34 13.13 -1.29
C LYS A 163 -4.90 13.66 -1.22
N TYR A 164 -3.93 12.79 -0.96
CA TYR A 164 -2.52 13.16 -0.74
C TYR A 164 -1.64 12.91 -1.97
N ALA A 165 -2.24 12.82 -3.16
CA ALA A 165 -1.58 12.50 -4.43
C ALA A 165 -0.87 11.12 -4.48
N ILE A 166 -1.15 10.24 -3.52
CA ILE A 166 -0.74 8.83 -3.52
C ILE A 166 -1.78 8.04 -4.30
N ILE A 167 -1.43 7.63 -5.52
CA ILE A 167 -2.37 7.01 -6.47
C ILE A 167 -2.11 5.52 -6.59
N CYS A 168 -0.86 5.08 -6.43
CA CYS A 168 -0.45 3.68 -6.55
C CYS A 168 0.37 3.20 -5.33
N MET A 169 0.65 1.89 -5.31
CA MET A 169 1.48 1.26 -4.27
C MET A 169 2.89 1.84 -4.25
N GLU A 170 3.49 2.03 -5.42
CA GLU A 170 4.84 2.59 -5.52
C GLU A 170 4.94 4.03 -5.01
N ASP A 171 3.86 4.83 -5.13
CA ASP A 171 3.80 6.16 -4.52
C ASP A 171 3.88 6.04 -2.99
N LEU A 172 3.17 5.09 -2.38
CA LEU A 172 3.20 4.87 -0.93
C LEU A 172 4.60 4.41 -0.48
N ILE A 173 5.14 3.40 -1.15
CA ILE A 173 6.47 2.86 -0.85
C ILE A 173 7.51 3.97 -0.92
N HIS A 174 7.44 4.80 -1.96
CA HIS A 174 8.35 5.93 -2.12
C HIS A 174 8.21 6.93 -1.00
N GLU A 175 6.98 7.31 -0.63
CA GLU A 175 6.73 8.26 0.45
C GLU A 175 7.24 7.75 1.81
N ILE A 176 7.14 6.44 2.06
CA ILE A 176 7.65 5.79 3.27
C ILE A 176 9.17 5.75 3.26
N TYR A 177 9.76 5.20 2.18
CA TYR A 177 11.19 4.95 2.10
C TYR A 177 12.02 6.24 2.11
N THR A 178 11.57 7.28 1.39
CA THR A 178 12.25 8.58 1.39
C THR A 178 11.88 9.47 2.57
N VAL A 179 10.89 9.06 3.39
CA VAL A 179 10.33 9.82 4.51
C VAL A 179 9.84 11.20 4.04
N GLY A 180 8.90 11.17 3.10
CA GLY A 180 8.35 12.35 2.46
C GLY A 180 7.47 13.22 3.36
N LYS A 181 6.83 14.25 2.76
CA LYS A 181 6.02 15.24 3.49
C LYS A 181 4.75 14.65 4.11
N ARG A 182 4.21 13.59 3.52
CA ARG A 182 2.97 12.89 3.89
C ARG A 182 3.23 11.53 4.56
N PHE A 183 4.43 11.37 5.11
CA PHE A 183 4.84 10.15 5.81
C PHE A 183 3.88 9.75 6.94
N LYS A 184 3.38 10.72 7.72
CA LYS A 184 2.50 10.45 8.86
C LYS A 184 1.18 9.84 8.41
N GLU A 185 0.58 10.39 7.36
CA GLU A 185 -0.66 9.93 6.77
C GLU A 185 -0.50 8.54 6.13
N ALA A 186 0.62 8.33 5.43
CA ALA A 186 1.00 7.03 4.85
C ALA A 186 1.19 5.94 5.92
N ASN A 187 1.92 6.24 6.99
CA ASN A 187 2.22 5.30 8.05
C ASN A 187 0.97 4.92 8.86
N ASN A 188 0.13 5.89 9.20
CA ASN A 188 -1.12 5.64 9.92
C ASN A 188 -2.08 4.75 9.11
N PHE A 189 -2.04 4.86 7.77
CA PHE A 189 -2.82 3.97 6.91
C PHE A 189 -2.37 2.51 7.05
N LEU A 190 -1.05 2.25 6.98
CA LEU A 190 -0.51 0.89 7.13
C LEU A 190 -0.82 0.26 8.50
N GLN A 191 -0.71 1.04 9.57
CA GLN A 191 -0.99 0.56 10.93
C GLN A 191 -2.41 0.03 11.13
N ASN A 192 -3.38 0.59 10.40
CA ASN A 192 -4.77 0.14 10.49
C ASN A 192 -5.00 -1.18 9.74
N GLU A 193 -4.27 -1.42 8.65
CA GLU A 193 -4.38 -2.62 7.79
C GLU A 193 -3.58 -3.82 8.34
N GLU A 194 -2.51 -3.59 9.11
CA GLU A 194 -1.60 -4.66 9.59
C GLU A 194 -2.22 -5.58 10.65
N LYS A 195 -3.43 -5.27 11.16
CA LYS A 195 -4.11 -6.10 12.18
C LYS A 195 -4.45 -7.53 11.71
N ASP A 196 -4.39 -7.82 10.40
CA ASP A 196 -4.75 -9.12 9.82
C ASP A 196 -3.59 -9.87 9.10
N HIS A 197 -2.31 -9.47 9.29
CA HIS A 197 -1.20 -9.92 8.44
C HIS A 197 -0.66 -11.37 8.73
N PRO A 198 -0.41 -12.21 7.70
CA PRO A 198 0.05 -13.61 7.85
C PRO A 198 1.50 -13.78 8.38
N PHE A 199 2.33 -12.74 8.35
CA PHE A 199 3.67 -12.76 8.98
C PHE A 199 3.57 -13.00 10.50
N CYS A 200 2.49 -12.50 11.13
CA CYS A 200 2.15 -12.75 12.53
C CYS A 200 1.78 -14.22 12.80
N ARG A 201 1.32 -14.98 11.78
CA ARG A 201 1.06 -16.43 11.89
C ARG A 201 2.35 -17.25 11.78
N ARG A 202 3.22 -16.95 10.82
CA ARG A 202 4.49 -17.69 10.57
C ARG A 202 5.49 -17.54 11.73
N TRP A 203 5.58 -16.35 12.33
CA TRP A 203 6.39 -16.12 13.54
C TRP A 203 5.81 -16.75 14.80
N ARG A 204 4.46 -16.77 14.93
CA ARG A 204 3.76 -17.47 16.03
C ARG A 204 3.99 -18.98 16.00
N CYS A 205 3.99 -19.61 14.82
CA CYS A 205 4.36 -21.03 14.66
C CYS A 205 5.82 -21.33 15.06
N ARG A 206 6.77 -20.43 14.80
CA ARG A 206 8.19 -20.69 15.12
C ARG A 206 8.52 -20.60 16.62
N GLN A 207 7.80 -19.79 17.39
CA GLN A 207 8.05 -19.68 18.84
C GLN A 207 7.31 -20.73 19.68
N GLN A 208 6.24 -21.35 19.14
CA GLN A 208 5.48 -22.37 19.87
C GLN A 208 6.15 -23.75 19.89
N GLY A 209 7.30 -23.93 19.23
CA GLY A 209 7.89 -25.25 19.04
C GLY A 209 6.99 -26.09 18.14
N GLY A 210 7.32 -26.17 16.86
CA GLY A 210 6.60 -27.06 15.94
C GLY A 210 6.76 -28.51 16.38
N SER A 211 5.78 -29.04 17.10
CA SER A 211 5.46 -30.45 17.03
C SER A 211 4.67 -30.67 15.75
N ASP A 212 5.39 -30.87 14.65
CA ASP A 212 4.85 -31.59 13.51
C ASP A 212 4.60 -33.04 13.98
N GLN A 213 3.43 -33.28 14.56
CA GLN A 213 2.89 -34.62 14.73
C GLN A 213 1.47 -34.67 14.16
N GLN A 214 1.38 -35.41 13.05
CA GLN A 214 0.25 -36.23 12.61
C GLN A 214 -1.01 -35.51 12.12
N ALA A 215 -1.14 -35.50 10.80
CA ALA A 215 -2.37 -35.95 10.16
C ALA A 215 -2.01 -36.69 8.87
N TYR A 216 -2.24 -38.00 8.89
CA TYR A 216 -2.59 -38.78 7.69
C TYR A 216 -3.88 -38.21 7.09
#